data_AF-A0A7R9FEQ2-F1
#
_entry.id   AF-A0A7R9FEQ2-F1
#
_cell.length_a   1.000
_cell.length_b   1.000
_cell.length_c   1.000
_cell.angle_alpha   90.00
_cell.angle_beta   90.00
_cell.angle_gamma   90.00
#
_symmetry.space_group_name_H-M   'P 1'
#
loop_
_entity.id
_entity.type
_entity.pdbx_description
1 polymer ?
#
loop_
_entity_poly.entity_id
_entity_poly.type
_entity_poly.pdbx_seq_one_letter_code
_entity_poly.pdbx_strand_id
1 'polypeptide(L)'
;ILLTESRDPLSEWLDQEKGDSITDNSIFAELPRYWEAKFHKDMDALNVLRPNVLTRVSEYIPEIITYIEKIIVQGLAYESNGSVYFDVNEFDSREGHHYAKLVPEAYGDAKSLQDGEGK
;
A
#
# COMPACT_ATOMS: atom_id res chain seq x y z
N ILE A 1 -5.55 -17.68 -31.46
CA ILE A 1 -4.44 -16.93 -32.08
C ILE A 1 -4.79 -15.44 -32.10
N LEU A 2 -5.69 -14.96 -32.96
CA LEU A 2 -6.07 -13.53 -33.01
C LEU A 2 -6.58 -12.95 -31.67
N LEU A 3 -7.51 -13.63 -30.98
CA LEU A 3 -8.00 -13.19 -29.66
C LEU A 3 -6.91 -13.18 -28.57
N THR A 4 -5.90 -14.04 -28.69
CA THR A 4 -4.78 -14.13 -27.74
C THR A 4 -3.78 -13.01 -27.98
N GLU A 5 -3.52 -12.68 -29.25
CA GLU A 5 -2.62 -11.60 -29.65
C GLU A 5 -3.24 -10.21 -29.44
N SER A 6 -4.56 -10.09 -29.51
CA SER A 6 -5.28 -8.84 -29.21
C SER A 6 -5.61 -8.65 -27.73
N ARG A 7 -5.16 -9.55 -26.83
CA ARG A 7 -5.54 -9.52 -25.42
C ARG A 7 -5.15 -8.21 -24.73
N ASP A 8 -3.91 -7.79 -24.91
CA ASP A 8 -3.36 -6.63 -24.19
C ASP A 8 -4.03 -5.30 -24.61
N PRO A 9 -4.19 -4.96 -25.92
CA PRO A 9 -4.91 -3.75 -26.30
C PRO A 9 -6.41 -3.79 -25.96
N LEU A 10 -7.02 -4.99 -25.94
CA LEU A 10 -8.40 -5.14 -25.47
C LEU A 10 -8.52 -4.98 -23.96
N SER A 11 -7.52 -5.41 -23.18
CA SER A 11 -7.49 -5.24 -21.73
C SER A 11 -7.47 -3.77 -21.35
N GLU A 12 -6.57 -2.98 -21.94
CA GLU A 12 -6.50 -1.53 -21.68
C GLU A 12 -7.82 -0.82 -22.00
N TRP A 13 -8.43 -1.15 -23.15
CA TRP A 13 -9.72 -0.58 -23.53
C TRP A 13 -10.85 -1.00 -22.59
N LEU A 14 -10.90 -2.27 -22.19
CA LEU A 14 -11.89 -2.77 -21.24
C LEU A 14 -11.70 -2.19 -19.83
N ASP A 15 -10.46 -2.01 -19.37
CA ASP A 15 -10.17 -1.38 -18.09
C ASP A 15 -10.65 0.07 -18.07
N GLN A 16 -10.47 0.80 -19.17
CA GLN A 16 -10.97 2.16 -19.30
C GLN A 16 -12.51 2.25 -19.29
N GLU A 17 -13.19 1.34 -19.98
CA GLU A 17 -14.66 1.38 -20.15
C GLU A 17 -15.45 0.65 -19.06
N LYS A 18 -14.83 -0.29 -18.34
CA LYS A 18 -15.48 -1.23 -17.42
C LYS A 18 -14.70 -1.49 -16.12
N GLY A 19 -13.51 -0.93 -15.93
CA GLY A 19 -12.69 -1.20 -14.74
C GLY A 19 -13.40 -0.86 -13.43
N ASP A 20 -14.20 0.22 -13.41
CA ASP A 20 -15.01 0.65 -12.28
C ASP A 20 -16.17 -0.31 -11.94
N SER A 21 -16.63 -1.10 -12.91
CA SER A 21 -17.69 -2.09 -12.73
C SER A 21 -17.21 -3.40 -12.08
N ILE A 22 -15.89 -3.59 -11.93
CA ILE A 22 -15.32 -4.78 -11.31
C ILE A 22 -15.40 -4.66 -9.79
N THR A 23 -16.41 -5.30 -9.21
CA THR A 23 -16.63 -5.30 -7.76
C THR A 23 -16.15 -6.58 -7.07
N ASP A 24 -15.80 -7.62 -7.83
CA ASP A 24 -15.32 -8.88 -7.25
C ASP A 24 -13.85 -8.74 -6.84
N ASN A 25 -13.63 -8.63 -5.53
CA ASN A 25 -12.30 -8.53 -4.94
C ASN A 25 -11.46 -9.80 -5.14
N SER A 26 -12.08 -10.96 -5.43
CA SER A 26 -11.37 -12.22 -5.61
C SER A 26 -10.28 -12.14 -6.69
N ILE A 27 -10.54 -11.36 -7.75
CA ILE A 27 -9.64 -11.10 -8.87
C ILE A 27 -8.31 -10.49 -8.40
N PHE A 28 -8.36 -9.54 -7.45
CA PHE A 28 -7.17 -8.90 -6.90
C PHE A 28 -6.50 -9.71 -5.79
N ALA A 29 -7.23 -10.66 -5.20
CA ALA A 29 -6.76 -11.43 -4.06
C ALA A 29 -6.11 -12.77 -4.45
N GLU A 30 -6.44 -13.35 -5.60
CA GLU A 30 -5.94 -14.66 -6.02
C GLU A 30 -4.41 -14.69 -6.14
N LEU A 31 -3.82 -13.74 -6.86
CA LEU A 31 -2.38 -13.68 -7.08
C LEU A 31 -1.58 -13.46 -5.78
N PRO A 32 -1.92 -12.48 -4.91
CA PRO A 32 -1.27 -12.36 -3.60
C PRO A 32 -1.42 -13.61 -2.73
N ARG A 33 -2.60 -14.26 -2.71
CA ARG A 33 -2.82 -15.50 -1.94
C ARG A 33 -1.96 -16.65 -2.43
N TYR A 34 -1.78 -16.79 -3.75
CA TYR A 34 -0.89 -17.79 -4.33
C TYR A 34 0.55 -17.62 -3.82
N TRP A 35 1.07 -16.38 -3.86
CA TRP A 35 2.43 -16.09 -3.39
C TRP A 35 2.57 -16.17 -1.87
N GLU A 36 1.56 -15.74 -1.11
CA GLU A 36 1.49 -15.91 0.35
C GLU A 36 1.60 -17.40 0.72
N ALA A 37 0.82 -18.26 0.06
CA ALA A 37 0.87 -19.71 0.28
C ALA A 37 2.25 -20.30 -0.04
N LYS A 38 2.88 -19.84 -1.13
CA LYS A 38 4.23 -20.28 -1.49
C LYS A 38 5.28 -19.82 -0.48
N PHE A 39 5.26 -18.56 -0.06
CA PHE A 39 6.15 -18.03 0.97
C PHE A 39 6.06 -18.88 2.25
N HIS A 40 4.85 -19.17 2.67
CA HIS A 40 4.59 -19.97 3.85
C HIS A 40 5.06 -21.42 3.73
N LYS A 41 4.94 -22.03 2.56
CA LYS A 41 5.53 -23.35 2.29
C LYS A 41 7.05 -23.34 2.43
N ASP A 42 7.70 -22.28 1.93
CA ASP A 42 9.15 -22.12 2.03
C ASP A 42 9.57 -21.90 3.50
N MET A 43 8.79 -21.14 4.28
CA MET A 43 9.01 -20.95 5.73
C MET A 43 8.85 -22.26 6.52
N ASP A 44 7.85 -23.08 6.20
CA ASP A 44 7.67 -24.41 6.82
C ASP A 44 8.87 -25.32 6.52
N ALA A 45 9.39 -25.30 5.29
CA ALA A 45 10.55 -26.08 4.90
C ALA A 45 11.82 -25.68 5.68
N LEU A 46 11.88 -24.43 6.16
CA LEU A 46 12.92 -23.90 7.03
C LEU A 46 12.63 -24.11 8.53
N ASN A 47 11.57 -24.84 8.90
CA ASN A 47 11.08 -25.01 10.28
C ASN A 47 10.77 -23.69 11.00
N VAL A 48 10.37 -22.64 10.26
CA VAL A 48 9.91 -21.39 10.86
C VAL A 48 8.50 -21.59 11.40
N LEU A 49 8.26 -21.21 12.65
CA LEU A 49 6.93 -21.29 13.26
C LEU A 49 5.97 -20.32 12.58
N ARG A 50 4.71 -20.74 12.43
CA ARG A 50 3.64 -19.89 11.94
C ARG A 50 3.31 -18.78 12.94
N PRO A 51 2.94 -17.58 12.47
CA PRO A 51 2.46 -16.52 13.35
C PRO A 51 1.14 -16.92 14.00
N ASN A 52 0.86 -16.40 15.20
CA ASN A 52 -0.42 -16.63 15.88
C ASN A 52 -1.59 -15.94 15.15
N VAL A 53 -1.32 -14.80 14.52
CA VAL A 53 -2.29 -14.03 13.75
C VAL A 53 -1.62 -13.57 12.46
N LEU A 54 -2.29 -13.78 11.33
CA LEU A 54 -1.87 -13.30 10.03
C LEU A 54 -2.81 -12.18 9.60
N THR A 55 -2.29 -10.96 9.47
CA THR A 55 -3.06 -9.77 9.10
C THR A 55 -2.74 -9.38 7.66
N ARG A 56 -3.76 -9.21 6.82
CA ARG A 56 -3.60 -8.73 5.44
C ARG A 56 -4.09 -7.29 5.35
N VAL A 57 -3.31 -6.40 4.74
CA VAL A 57 -3.68 -4.98 4.61
C VAL A 57 -5.05 -4.82 3.94
N SER A 58 -5.35 -5.62 2.92
CA SER A 58 -6.64 -5.61 2.22
C SER A 58 -7.84 -5.97 3.10
N GLU A 59 -7.63 -6.64 4.23
CA GLU A 59 -8.70 -7.01 5.19
C GLU A 59 -8.96 -5.93 6.26
N TYR A 60 -8.11 -4.90 6.36
CA TYR A 60 -8.17 -3.84 7.40
C TYR A 60 -8.35 -2.42 6.83
N ILE A 61 -8.84 -2.32 5.59
CA ILE A 61 -8.99 -1.03 4.89
C ILE A 61 -9.89 -0.05 5.68
N PRO A 62 -11.05 -0.44 6.23
CA PRO A 62 -11.88 0.47 7.02
C PRO A 62 -11.15 1.05 8.24
N GLU A 63 -10.35 0.23 8.94
CA GLU A 63 -9.56 0.64 10.10
C GLU A 63 -8.43 1.59 9.71
N ILE A 64 -7.76 1.32 8.58
CA ILE A 64 -6.72 2.19 8.03
C ILE A 64 -7.31 3.56 7.67
N ILE A 65 -8.47 3.61 7.01
CA ILE A 65 -9.17 4.87 6.68
C ILE A 65 -9.50 5.62 7.98
N THR A 66 -10.10 4.94 8.95
CA THR A 66 -10.44 5.53 10.27
C THR A 66 -9.21 6.10 10.98
N TYR A 67 -8.05 5.45 10.83
CA TYR A 67 -6.80 5.91 11.41
C TYR A 67 -6.28 7.16 10.69
N ILE A 68 -6.28 7.17 9.36
CA ILE A 68 -5.87 8.31 8.55
C ILE A 68 -6.76 9.53 8.81
N GLU A 69 -8.07 9.35 8.92
CA GLU A 69 -9.01 10.44 9.26
C GLU A 69 -8.63 11.12 10.59
N LYS A 70 -8.19 10.36 11.59
CA LYS A 70 -7.73 10.93 12.86
C LYS A 70 -6.47 11.78 12.68
N ILE A 71 -5.54 11.35 11.85
CA ILE A 71 -4.31 12.10 11.55
C ILE A 71 -4.65 13.43 10.86
N ILE A 72 -5.58 13.40 9.89
CA ILE A 72 -6.08 14.60 9.21
C ILE A 72 -6.72 15.56 10.23
N VAL A 73 -7.60 15.07 11.09
CA VAL A 73 -8.26 15.88 12.14
C VAL A 73 -7.24 16.50 13.09
N GLN A 74 -6.12 15.82 13.35
CA GLN A 74 -5.02 16.32 14.17
C GLN A 74 -4.12 17.33 13.45
N GLY A 75 -4.36 17.63 12.17
CA GLY A 75 -3.56 18.53 11.36
C GLY A 75 -2.17 17.97 11.00
N LEU A 76 -2.00 16.65 11.06
CA LEU A 76 -0.73 15.96 10.77
C LEU A 76 -0.70 15.33 9.37
N ALA A 77 -1.75 15.53 8.58
CA ALA A 77 -1.85 15.06 7.21
C ALA A 77 -2.62 16.06 6.35
N TYR A 78 -2.35 16.06 5.05
CA TYR A 78 -2.99 16.91 4.06
C TYR A 78 -3.34 16.11 2.80
N GLU A 79 -4.38 16.54 2.09
CA GLU A 79 -4.79 15.96 0.81
C GLU A 79 -4.12 16.72 -0.35
N SER A 80 -3.74 15.99 -1.40
CA SER A 80 -3.22 16.53 -2.65
C SER A 80 -3.48 15.55 -3.78
N ASN A 81 -4.14 16.01 -4.85
CA ASN A 81 -4.42 15.24 -6.06
C ASN A 81 -5.12 13.88 -5.83
N GLY A 82 -6.02 13.79 -4.86
CA GLY A 82 -6.74 12.57 -4.51
C GLY A 82 -5.98 11.62 -3.56
N SER A 83 -4.75 11.97 -3.18
CA SER A 83 -3.92 11.24 -2.22
C SER A 83 -3.82 11.99 -0.89
N VAL A 84 -3.59 11.27 0.20
CA VAL A 84 -3.36 11.85 1.53
C VAL A 84 -1.91 11.62 1.93
N TYR A 85 -1.23 12.71 2.30
CA TYR A 85 0.17 12.73 2.69
C TYR A 85 0.31 13.07 4.16
N PHE A 86 1.33 12.49 4.81
CA PHE A 86 1.68 12.82 6.19
C PHE A 86 2.60 14.05 6.23
N ASP A 87 2.27 15.03 7.07
CA ASP A 87 3.09 16.23 7.23
C ASP A 87 4.20 15.99 8.24
N VAL A 88 5.36 15.61 7.71
CA VAL A 88 6.58 15.37 8.49
C VAL A 88 7.05 16.64 9.22
N ASN A 89 6.93 17.81 8.60
CA ASN A 89 7.42 19.06 9.19
C ASN A 89 6.55 19.46 10.37
N GLU A 90 5.23 19.36 10.21
CA GLU A 90 4.28 19.63 11.30
C GLU A 90 4.36 18.58 12.42
N PHE A 91 4.70 17.32 12.10
CA PHE A 91 4.97 16.34 13.14
C PHE A 91 6.23 16.69 13.94
N ASP A 92 7.34 17.02 13.27
CA ASP A 92 8.63 17.31 13.91
C ASP A 92 8.65 18.68 14.64
N SER A 93 7.75 19.59 14.29
CA SER A 93 7.57 20.88 14.96
C SER A 93 6.90 20.76 16.35
N ARG A 94 6.19 19.66 16.62
CA ARG A 94 5.44 19.45 17.86
C ARG A 94 6.33 18.95 18.99
N GLU A 95 6.06 19.46 20.20
CA GLU A 95 6.81 19.06 21.40
C GLU A 95 6.73 17.54 21.63
N GLY A 96 7.89 16.90 21.79
CA GLY A 96 7.99 15.46 22.07
C GLY A 96 7.93 14.56 20.82
N HIS A 97 7.77 15.12 19.63
CA HIS A 97 7.79 14.40 18.37
C HIS A 97 9.14 14.55 17.67
N HIS A 98 9.60 13.47 17.02
CA HIS A 98 10.82 13.51 16.21
C HIS A 98 10.71 12.56 15.03
N TYR A 99 10.75 13.10 13.80
CA TYR A 99 10.73 12.31 12.59
C TYR A 99 12.11 11.68 12.30
N ALA A 100 12.11 10.56 11.55
CA ALA A 100 13.31 9.79 11.22
C ALA A 100 14.11 9.27 12.44
N LYS A 101 13.48 9.10 13.61
CA LYS A 101 14.14 8.61 14.84
C LYS A 101 14.92 7.30 14.69
N LEU A 102 14.47 6.38 13.83
CA LEU A 102 15.12 5.08 13.63
C LEU A 102 16.31 5.14 12.67
N VAL A 103 16.34 6.14 11.77
CA VAL A 103 17.39 6.34 10.76
C VAL A 103 17.63 7.85 10.60
N PRO A 104 18.26 8.51 11.59
CA PRO A 104 18.38 9.98 11.60
C PRO A 104 19.14 10.55 10.39
N GLU A 105 20.07 9.78 9.84
CA GLU A 105 20.85 10.15 8.65
C GLU A 105 20.02 10.31 7.37
N ALA A 106 18.79 9.77 7.33
CA ALA A 106 17.87 9.95 6.21
C ALA A 106 17.04 11.24 6.32
N TYR A 107 17.13 11.96 7.44
CA TYR A 107 16.39 13.20 7.66
C TYR A 107 16.83 14.29 6.68
N GLY A 108 15.88 14.82 5.91
CA GLY A 108 16.14 15.89 4.94
C GLY A 108 16.69 15.44 3.58
N ASP A 109 16.84 14.13 3.35
CA ASP A 109 17.15 13.61 2.00
C ASP A 109 15.89 13.57 1.12
N ALA A 110 15.48 14.76 0.66
CA ALA A 110 14.31 14.97 -0.18
C ALA A 110 14.34 14.15 -1.48
N LYS A 111 15.53 13.76 -1.95
CA LYS A 111 15.69 12.98 -3.18
C LYS A 111 15.27 11.52 -2.99
N SER A 112 15.69 10.90 -1.88
CA SER A 112 15.27 9.55 -1.54
C SER A 112 13.78 9.44 -1.20
N LEU A 113 13.19 10.51 -0.65
CA LEU A 113 11.75 10.59 -0.37
C LEU A 113 10.91 10.61 -1.66
N GLN A 114 11.35 11.33 -2.70
CA GLN A 114 10.64 11.41 -3.98
C GLN A 114 10.71 10.12 -4.81
N ASP A 115 11.80 9.37 -4.71
CA ASP A 115 11.99 8.12 -5.46
C ASP A 115 11.08 6.97 -4.96
N GLY A 116 10.58 7.06 -3.73
CA GLY A 116 9.72 6.04 -3.11
C GLY A 116 8.24 6.12 -3.48
N GLU A 117 7.76 7.23 -4.04
CA GLU A 117 6.32 7.45 -4.29
C GLU A 117 5.82 6.85 -5.63
N GLY A 118 6.71 6.26 -6.43
CA GLY A 118 6.36 5.84 -7.79
C GLY A 118 6.12 7.05 -8.70
N LYS A 119 6.20 6.85 -10.01
CA LYS A 119 5.89 7.89 -11.01
C LYS A 119 4.47 7.76 -11.50
#